data_AF-A0A951DRN6-F1
#
_entry.id   AF-A0A951DRN6-F1
#
_cell.length_a   1.000
_cell.length_b   1.000
_cell.length_c   1.000
_cell.angle_alpha   90.00
_cell.angle_beta   90.00
_cell.angle_gamma   90.00
#
_symmetry.space_group_name_H-M   'P 1'
#
loop_
_entity.id
_entity.type
_entity.pdbx_description
1 polymer ?
#
loop_
_entity_poly.entity_id
_entity_poly.type
_entity_poly.pdbx_seq_one_letter_code
_entity_poly.pdbx_strand_id
1 'polypeptide(L)'
;MTSTQVATHQAITRTQAPVAPRRAHTPRASWAAGALIVLLAAVIRLWGLPGQPVLYFDSGVYLGEGAFLASAAQRAATALATSGSAGPLERVAEATAQGTDAHPPDIAKPGHALLVAASMLILGKTAFAGTIISALSGIGTVAATYALGMLGWGPRVAIPAALFLAVSGQHLVYSREPLVEADGL
;
A
#
# COMPACT_ATOMS: atom_id res chain seq x y z
N MET A 1 -2.73 -69.78 57.65
CA MET A 1 -3.14 -68.39 57.91
C MET A 1 -2.26 -67.48 57.09
N THR A 2 -2.73 -67.06 55.91
CA THR A 2 -2.04 -66.06 55.08
C THR A 2 -3.13 -65.29 54.33
N SER A 3 -3.38 -64.07 54.80
CA SER A 3 -4.43 -63.17 54.32
C SER A 3 -3.87 -62.31 53.18
N THR A 4 -4.39 -62.49 51.98
CA THR A 4 -4.07 -61.67 50.81
C THR A 4 -4.95 -60.42 50.81
N GLN A 5 -4.36 -59.24 51.02
CA GLN A 5 -5.06 -57.97 50.82
C GLN A 5 -5.21 -57.69 49.32
N VAL A 6 -6.46 -57.49 48.88
CA VAL A 6 -6.80 -57.00 47.54
C VAL A 6 -6.83 -55.47 47.59
N ALA A 7 -5.95 -54.82 46.84
CA ALA A 7 -5.91 -53.38 46.69
C ALA A 7 -7.00 -52.91 45.70
N THR A 8 -7.90 -52.06 46.18
CA THR A 8 -8.99 -51.47 45.41
C THR A 8 -8.48 -50.28 44.60
N HIS A 9 -8.39 -50.42 43.27
CA HIS A 9 -8.16 -49.29 42.37
C HIS A 9 -9.40 -48.40 42.30
N GLN A 10 -9.38 -47.24 42.96
CA GLN A 10 -10.37 -46.18 42.72
C GLN A 10 -10.03 -45.44 41.42
N ALA A 11 -10.88 -45.60 40.41
CA ALA A 11 -10.83 -44.82 39.18
C ALA A 11 -11.31 -43.39 39.47
N ILE A 12 -10.41 -42.42 39.31
CA ILE A 12 -10.73 -40.99 39.40
C ILE A 12 -11.40 -40.59 38.08
N THR A 13 -12.74 -40.53 38.09
CA THR A 13 -13.52 -40.01 36.96
C THR A 13 -13.36 -38.49 36.89
N ARG A 14 -12.47 -38.02 36.02
CA ARG A 14 -12.24 -36.59 35.78
C ARG A 14 -13.45 -36.02 35.01
N THR A 15 -14.36 -35.35 35.72
CA THR A 15 -15.47 -34.62 35.13
C THR A 15 -14.91 -33.53 34.21
N GLN A 16 -15.00 -33.72 32.89
CA GLN A 16 -14.65 -32.66 31.94
C GLN A 16 -15.69 -31.54 32.09
N ALA A 17 -15.23 -30.35 32.47
CA ALA A 17 -16.07 -29.16 32.48
C ALA A 17 -16.60 -28.89 31.06
N PRO A 18 -17.86 -28.45 30.91
CA PRO A 18 -18.44 -28.17 29.61
C PRO A 18 -17.62 -27.07 28.90
N VAL A 19 -17.01 -27.44 27.77
CA VAL A 19 -16.33 -26.49 26.88
C VAL A 19 -17.41 -25.55 26.34
N ALA A 20 -17.36 -24.29 26.76
CA ALA A 20 -18.31 -23.27 26.31
C ALA A 20 -18.33 -23.23 24.76
N PRO A 21 -19.52 -23.17 24.13
CA PRO A 21 -19.61 -23.19 22.68
C PRO A 21 -18.89 -21.98 22.09
N ARG A 22 -17.88 -22.26 21.26
CA ARG A 22 -17.13 -21.26 20.49
C ARG A 22 -18.14 -20.55 19.59
N ARG A 23 -18.44 -19.27 19.83
CA ARG A 23 -19.34 -18.48 18.98
C ARG A 23 -18.91 -18.65 17.52
N ALA A 24 -19.80 -19.18 16.69
CA ALA A 24 -19.56 -19.34 15.26
C ALA A 24 -19.41 -17.96 14.63
N HIS A 25 -18.19 -17.62 14.18
CA HIS A 25 -17.96 -16.41 13.42
C HIS A 25 -18.56 -16.59 12.03
N THR A 26 -19.51 -15.73 11.66
CA THR A 26 -20.05 -15.75 10.31
C THR A 26 -19.08 -15.02 9.36
N PRO A 27 -18.80 -15.57 8.17
CA PRO A 27 -17.86 -14.96 7.23
C PRO A 27 -18.27 -13.53 6.84
N ARG A 28 -19.57 -13.23 6.78
CA ARG A 28 -20.09 -11.89 6.47
C ARG A 28 -19.67 -10.81 7.48
N ALA A 29 -19.67 -11.13 8.79
CA ALA A 29 -19.27 -10.18 9.82
C ALA A 29 -17.77 -9.87 9.76
N SER A 30 -16.94 -10.86 9.42
CA SER A 30 -15.50 -10.65 9.23
C SER A 30 -15.23 -9.70 8.06
N TRP A 31 -15.81 -9.95 6.89
CA TRP A 31 -15.63 -9.08 5.72
C TRP A 31 -16.12 -7.65 5.94
N ALA A 32 -17.23 -7.47 6.66
CA ALA A 32 -17.70 -6.14 7.05
C ALA A 32 -16.67 -5.40 7.93
N ALA A 33 -16.04 -6.09 8.89
CA ALA A 33 -14.98 -5.51 9.69
C ALA A 33 -13.76 -5.11 8.84
N GLY A 34 -13.35 -5.96 7.88
CA GLY A 34 -12.28 -5.64 6.94
C GLY A 34 -12.59 -4.39 6.12
N ALA A 35 -13.80 -4.30 5.57
CA ALA A 35 -14.24 -3.13 4.81
C ALA A 35 -14.23 -1.83 5.64
N LEU A 36 -14.67 -1.89 6.90
CA LEU A 36 -14.63 -0.73 7.80
C LEU A 36 -13.19 -0.30 8.14
N ILE A 37 -12.27 -1.25 8.33
CA ILE A 37 -10.86 -0.95 8.58
C ILE A 37 -10.21 -0.30 7.35
N VAL A 38 -10.50 -0.80 6.15
CA VAL A 38 -9.99 -0.21 4.90
C VAL A 38 -10.59 1.18 4.68
N LEU A 39 -11.89 1.36 4.97
CA LEU A 39 -12.53 2.68 4.91
C LEU A 39 -11.88 3.67 5.88
N LEU A 40 -11.61 3.25 7.12
CA LEU A 40 -10.90 4.07 8.10
C LEU A 40 -9.51 4.46 7.57
N ALA A 41 -8.75 3.50 7.04
CA ALA A 41 -7.43 3.75 6.47
C ALA A 41 -7.48 4.74 5.30
N ALA A 42 -8.50 4.63 4.44
CA ALA A 42 -8.72 5.52 3.32
C ALA A 42 -9.08 6.94 3.76
N VAL A 43 -10.02 7.08 4.71
CA VAL A 43 -10.40 8.38 5.25
C VAL A 43 -9.18 9.09 5.82
N ILE A 44 -8.39 8.44 6.67
CA ILE A 44 -7.22 9.08 7.30
C ILE A 44 -6.14 9.47 6.27
N ARG A 45 -5.93 8.67 5.22
CA ARG A 45 -4.87 8.92 4.20
C ARG A 45 -5.28 9.94 3.14
N LEU A 46 -6.55 9.94 2.74
CA LEU A 46 -7.03 10.80 1.66
C LEU A 46 -7.53 12.16 2.18
N TRP A 47 -7.88 12.26 3.47
CA TRP A 47 -8.34 13.51 4.05
C TRP A 47 -7.29 14.62 3.89
N GLY A 48 -7.67 15.72 3.23
CA GLY A 48 -6.82 16.88 2.98
C GLY A 48 -5.62 16.64 2.07
N LEU A 49 -5.47 15.44 1.47
CA LEU A 49 -4.30 15.06 0.68
C LEU A 49 -4.00 16.03 -0.49
N PRO A 50 -4.99 16.52 -1.26
CA PRO A 50 -4.71 17.45 -2.37
C PRO A 50 -4.10 18.79 -1.95
N GLY A 51 -4.31 19.22 -0.70
CA GLY A 51 -3.78 20.47 -0.16
C GLY A 51 -2.51 20.30 0.67
N GLN A 52 -1.96 19.09 0.76
CA GLN A 52 -0.78 18.82 1.56
C GLN A 52 0.47 19.42 0.90
N PRO A 53 1.27 20.23 1.63
CA PRO A 53 2.54 20.71 1.11
C PRO A 53 3.57 19.58 1.03
N VAL A 54 4.62 19.77 0.23
CA VAL A 54 5.78 18.87 0.23
C VAL A 54 6.62 19.17 1.47
N LEU A 55 6.68 18.22 2.41
CA LEU A 55 7.30 18.44 3.72
C LEU A 55 8.76 17.97 3.79
N TYR A 56 9.14 16.99 2.98
CA TYR A 56 10.46 16.36 3.03
C TYR A 56 11.26 16.63 1.75
N PHE A 57 12.59 16.69 1.90
CA PHE A 57 13.50 16.85 0.78
C PHE A 57 13.33 15.72 -0.25
N ASP A 58 13.34 14.47 0.22
CA ASP A 58 13.21 13.28 -0.64
C ASP A 58 11.89 13.29 -1.42
N SER A 59 10.81 13.76 -0.80
CA SER A 59 9.52 13.93 -1.48
C SER A 59 9.60 14.89 -2.66
N GLY A 60 10.35 15.99 -2.53
CA GLY A 60 10.58 16.93 -3.63
C GLY A 60 11.41 16.31 -4.76
N VAL A 61 12.45 15.55 -4.39
CA VAL A 61 13.30 14.82 -5.34
C VAL A 61 12.48 13.81 -6.13
N TYR A 62 11.71 12.95 -5.48
CA TYR A 62 10.92 11.92 -6.16
C TYR A 62 9.80 12.50 -7.04
N LEU A 63 9.19 13.62 -6.63
CA LEU A 63 8.28 14.37 -7.50
C LEU A 63 9.00 14.92 -8.73
N GLY A 64 10.26 15.37 -8.59
CA GLY A 64 11.11 15.82 -9.69
C GLY A 64 11.35 14.72 -10.72
N GLU A 65 11.72 13.51 -10.27
CA GLU A 65 11.92 12.37 -11.17
C GLU A 65 10.64 11.97 -11.91
N GLY A 66 9.50 11.98 -11.22
CA GLY A 66 8.19 11.74 -11.84
C GLY A 66 7.84 12.79 -12.89
N ALA A 67 8.13 14.07 -12.61
CA ALA A 67 7.89 15.17 -13.53
C ALA A 67 8.79 15.08 -14.78
N PHE A 68 10.05 14.70 -14.60
CA PHE A 68 10.96 14.41 -15.70
C PHE A 68 10.40 13.35 -16.62
N LEU A 69 10.06 12.16 -16.08
CA LEU A 69 9.55 11.05 -16.87
C LEU A 69 8.22 11.39 -17.56
N ALA A 70 7.31 12.06 -16.86
CA ALA A 70 6.04 12.52 -17.45
C ALA A 70 6.27 13.52 -18.59
N SER A 71 7.19 14.48 -18.43
CA SER A 71 7.51 15.46 -19.47
C SER A 71 8.20 14.83 -20.68
N ALA A 72 9.10 13.88 -20.46
CA ALA A 72 9.76 13.12 -21.51
C ALA A 72 8.74 12.33 -22.33
N ALA A 73 7.80 11.65 -21.66
CA ALA A 73 6.73 10.90 -22.32
C ALA A 73 5.80 11.81 -23.14
N GLN A 74 5.39 12.96 -22.60
CA GLN A 74 4.57 13.96 -23.31
C GLN A 74 5.26 14.49 -24.57
N ARG A 75 6.55 14.80 -24.47
CA ARG A 75 7.35 15.29 -25.59
C ARG A 75 7.52 14.21 -26.66
N ALA A 76 7.84 12.99 -26.25
CA ALA A 76 7.93 11.86 -27.18
C ALA A 76 6.61 11.60 -27.91
N ALA A 77 5.48 11.60 -27.18
CA ALA A 77 4.15 11.42 -27.78
C ALA A 77 3.82 12.53 -28.79
N THR A 78 4.09 13.79 -28.42
CA THR A 78 3.89 14.94 -29.32
C THR A 78 4.77 14.83 -30.56
N ALA A 79 6.05 14.48 -30.37
CA ALA A 79 7.01 14.32 -31.45
C ALA A 79 6.62 13.22 -32.42
N LEU A 80 6.00 12.14 -31.95
CA LEU A 80 5.51 11.05 -32.80
C LEU A 80 4.22 11.40 -33.54
N ALA A 81 3.38 12.25 -32.95
CA ALA A 81 2.12 12.70 -33.54
C ALA A 81 2.32 13.76 -34.65
N THR A 82 3.41 14.53 -34.62
CA THR A 82 3.73 15.45 -35.71
C THR A 82 4.23 14.68 -36.94
N SER A 83 3.87 15.11 -38.14
CA SER A 83 4.46 14.54 -39.36
C SER A 83 5.79 15.25 -39.66
N GLY A 84 6.80 14.52 -40.15
CA GLY A 84 8.10 15.07 -40.48
C GLY A 84 8.91 14.15 -41.38
N SER A 85 9.94 14.70 -42.01
CA SER A 85 10.86 13.96 -42.89
C SER A 85 11.88 13.11 -42.13
N ALA A 86 12.14 13.44 -40.85
CA ALA A 86 13.04 12.71 -39.98
C ALA A 86 12.42 11.41 -39.45
N GLY A 87 13.28 10.43 -39.13
CA GLY A 87 12.86 9.16 -38.56
C GLY A 87 12.15 9.31 -37.20
N PRO A 88 11.27 8.39 -36.79
CA PRO A 88 10.52 8.50 -35.53
C PRO A 88 11.42 8.66 -34.28
N LEU A 89 12.53 7.91 -34.21
CA LEU A 89 13.46 7.98 -33.08
C LEU A 89 14.23 9.30 -33.04
N GLU A 90 14.61 9.84 -34.20
CA GLU A 90 15.29 11.12 -34.32
C GLU A 90 14.40 12.26 -33.83
N ARG A 91 13.12 12.26 -34.22
CA ARG A 91 12.14 13.23 -33.73
C ARG A 91 11.95 13.18 -32.21
N VAL A 92 11.90 11.98 -31.63
CA VAL A 92 11.81 11.83 -30.16
C VAL A 92 13.08 12.34 -29.49
N ALA A 93 14.26 12.00 -30.00
CA ALA A 93 15.54 12.44 -29.46
C ALA A 93 15.67 13.97 -29.52
N GLU A 94 15.28 14.60 -30.63
CA GLU A 94 15.28 16.05 -30.77
C GLU A 94 14.30 16.71 -29.79
N ALA A 95 13.08 16.16 -29.66
CA ALA A 95 12.05 16.69 -28.77
C ALA A 95 12.43 16.62 -27.28
N THR A 96 13.19 15.60 -26.87
CA THR A 96 13.70 15.48 -25.50
C THR A 96 15.00 16.24 -25.28
N ALA A 97 15.82 16.44 -26.32
CA ALA A 97 17.03 17.28 -26.26
C ALA A 97 16.72 18.75 -25.97
N GLN A 98 15.52 19.23 -26.31
CA GLN A 98 15.02 20.56 -25.95
C GLN A 98 14.72 20.73 -24.45
N GLY A 99 15.00 19.71 -23.64
CA GLY A 99 14.85 19.73 -22.19
C GLY A 99 13.63 18.95 -21.71
N THR A 100 13.68 18.59 -20.44
CA THR A 100 12.63 17.93 -19.66
C THR A 100 12.45 18.70 -18.37
N ASP A 101 11.37 18.43 -17.66
CA ASP A 101 11.12 19.09 -16.39
C ASP A 101 11.98 18.46 -15.30
N ALA A 102 12.39 19.26 -14.31
CA ALA A 102 13.14 18.82 -13.13
C ALA A 102 14.44 18.06 -13.46
N HIS A 103 14.62 16.84 -12.93
CA HIS A 103 15.86 16.08 -13.03
C HIS A 103 15.61 14.61 -13.40
N PRO A 104 16.54 13.95 -14.10
CA PRO A 104 16.40 12.54 -14.47
C PRO A 104 16.28 11.64 -13.22
N PRO A 105 15.63 10.47 -13.35
CA PRO A 105 15.54 9.51 -12.28
C PRO A 105 16.91 8.89 -11.96
N ASP A 106 17.43 9.20 -10.78
CA ASP A 106 18.73 8.73 -10.29
C ASP A 106 18.69 8.23 -8.84
N ILE A 107 17.62 8.51 -8.08
CA ILE A 107 17.49 8.15 -6.66
C ILE A 107 16.28 7.26 -6.41
N ALA A 108 15.11 7.55 -7.00
CA ALA A 108 13.93 6.73 -6.75
C ALA A 108 14.06 5.33 -7.37
N LYS A 109 13.35 4.37 -6.77
CA LYS A 109 13.19 3.05 -7.37
C LYS A 109 12.40 3.18 -8.68
N PRO A 110 12.77 2.47 -9.75
CA PRO A 110 12.12 2.61 -11.05
C PRO A 110 10.60 2.45 -11.00
N GLY A 111 10.08 1.52 -10.19
CA GLY A 111 8.63 1.33 -10.04
C GLY A 111 7.91 2.56 -9.50
N HIS A 112 8.46 3.18 -8.44
CA HIS A 112 7.91 4.41 -7.86
C HIS A 112 7.91 5.56 -8.87
N ALA A 113 9.06 5.82 -9.50
CA ALA A 113 9.20 6.91 -10.48
C ALA A 113 8.20 6.78 -11.63
N LEU A 114 7.98 5.56 -12.14
CA LEU A 114 7.02 5.29 -13.20
C LEU A 114 5.57 5.48 -12.73
N LEU A 115 5.21 5.05 -11.52
CA LEU A 115 3.87 5.24 -10.98
C LEU A 115 3.56 6.72 -10.77
N VAL A 116 4.50 7.49 -10.22
CA VAL A 116 4.36 8.95 -10.05
C VAL A 116 4.23 9.62 -11.41
N ALA A 117 5.07 9.26 -12.38
CA ALA A 117 4.99 9.80 -13.73
C ALA A 117 3.64 9.52 -14.40
N ALA A 118 3.15 8.28 -14.31
CA ALA A 118 1.83 7.90 -14.82
C ALA A 118 0.70 8.71 -14.16
N SER A 119 0.79 8.90 -12.84
CA SER A 119 -0.16 9.75 -12.10
C SER A 119 -0.10 11.20 -12.59
N MET A 120 1.08 11.76 -12.82
CA MET A 120 1.26 13.12 -13.32
C MET A 120 0.76 13.31 -14.76
N LEU A 121 0.83 12.27 -15.60
CA LEU A 121 0.23 12.30 -16.93
C LEU A 121 -1.29 12.43 -16.88
N ILE A 122 -1.93 11.90 -15.83
CA ILE A 122 -3.40 11.90 -15.67
C ILE A 122 -3.88 13.13 -14.88
N LEU A 123 -3.19 13.47 -13.78
CA LEU A 123 -3.62 14.46 -12.79
C LEU A 123 -2.84 15.78 -12.88
N GLY A 124 -1.83 15.86 -13.74
CA GLY A 124 -0.90 16.98 -13.83
C GLY A 124 0.27 16.87 -12.86
N LYS A 125 1.33 17.64 -13.13
CA LYS A 125 2.58 17.67 -12.36
C LYS A 125 2.39 18.41 -11.03
N THR A 126 1.76 17.76 -10.07
CA THR A 126 1.40 18.31 -8.76
C THR A 126 1.91 17.41 -7.63
N ALA A 127 2.04 17.95 -6.41
CA ALA A 127 2.34 17.16 -5.23
C ALA A 127 1.27 16.08 -4.97
N PHE A 128 0.00 16.40 -5.26
CA PHE A 128 -1.11 15.45 -5.16
C PHE A 128 -0.89 14.21 -6.03
N ALA A 129 -0.40 14.39 -7.27
CA ALA A 129 -0.15 13.27 -8.18
C ALA A 129 0.88 12.26 -7.63
N GLY A 130 1.90 12.72 -6.90
CA GLY A 130 2.81 11.80 -6.21
C GLY A 130 2.18 11.16 -4.97
N THR A 131 1.63 11.99 -4.08
CA THR A 131 1.10 11.53 -2.77
C THR A 131 -0.06 10.54 -2.90
N ILE A 132 -0.88 10.63 -3.96
CA ILE A 132 -2.01 9.71 -4.16
C ILE A 132 -1.54 8.27 -4.39
N ILE A 133 -0.41 8.06 -5.05
CA ILE A 133 0.14 6.71 -5.28
C ILE A 133 0.54 6.08 -3.95
N SER A 134 1.29 6.81 -3.12
CA SER A 134 1.72 6.35 -1.82
C SER A 134 0.53 6.13 -0.86
N ALA A 135 -0.52 6.96 -0.94
CA ALA A 135 -1.76 6.78 -0.20
C ALA A 135 -2.52 5.52 -0.61
N LEU A 136 -2.67 5.28 -1.91
CA LEU A 136 -3.31 4.07 -2.44
C LEU A 136 -2.51 2.83 -2.06
N SER A 137 -1.18 2.88 -2.13
CA SER A 137 -0.33 1.78 -1.69
C SER A 137 -0.53 1.49 -0.20
N GLY A 138 -0.49 2.50 0.67
CA GLY A 138 -0.72 2.32 2.11
C GLY A 138 -2.11 1.77 2.45
N ILE A 139 -3.16 2.20 1.73
CA ILE A 139 -4.51 1.61 1.86
C ILE A 139 -4.47 0.13 1.42
N GLY A 140 -3.81 -0.16 0.31
CA GLY A 140 -3.58 -1.51 -0.20
C GLY A 140 -2.84 -2.39 0.80
N THR A 141 -1.81 -1.88 1.48
CA THR A 141 -1.07 -2.61 2.52
C THR A 141 -1.96 -2.98 3.71
N VAL A 142 -2.86 -2.08 4.13
CA VAL A 142 -3.85 -2.38 5.19
C VAL A 142 -4.81 -3.48 4.73
N ALA A 143 -5.34 -3.39 3.51
CA ALA A 143 -6.23 -4.40 2.94
C ALA A 143 -5.53 -5.77 2.81
N ALA A 144 -4.29 -5.79 2.33
CA ALA A 144 -3.47 -6.98 2.21
C ALA A 144 -3.16 -7.59 3.58
N THR A 145 -2.83 -6.77 4.59
CA THR A 145 -2.61 -7.22 5.97
C THR A 145 -3.84 -7.91 6.54
N TYR A 146 -5.02 -7.34 6.31
CA TYR A 146 -6.28 -7.98 6.71
C TYR A 146 -6.49 -9.32 5.98
N ALA A 147 -6.34 -9.34 4.65
CA ALA A 147 -6.57 -10.52 3.83
C ALA A 147 -5.60 -11.68 4.18
N LEU A 148 -4.31 -11.38 4.33
CA LEU A 148 -3.29 -12.35 4.72
C LEU A 148 -3.51 -12.86 6.15
N GLY A 149 -3.88 -11.95 7.07
CA GLY A 149 -4.25 -12.33 8.43
C GLY A 149 -5.45 -13.28 8.47
N MET A 150 -6.46 -13.01 7.63
CA MET A 150 -7.63 -13.87 7.49
C MET A 150 -7.28 -15.24 6.91
N LEU A 151 -6.40 -15.28 5.92
CA LEU A 151 -5.96 -16.51 5.27
C LEU A 151 -5.11 -17.40 6.19
N GLY A 152 -4.23 -16.82 6.99
CA GLY A 152 -3.28 -17.59 7.82
C GLY A 152 -3.74 -17.89 9.26
N TRP A 153 -4.41 -16.95 9.92
CA TRP A 153 -4.67 -17.01 11.38
C TRP A 153 -6.11 -16.66 11.78
N GLY A 154 -6.93 -16.21 10.84
CA GLY A 154 -8.32 -15.85 11.05
C GLY A 154 -8.53 -14.49 11.71
N PRO A 155 -9.79 -14.15 12.07
CA PRO A 155 -10.20 -12.78 12.41
C PRO A 155 -9.55 -12.23 13.67
N ARG A 156 -9.16 -13.11 14.61
CA ARG A 156 -8.52 -12.72 15.88
C ARG A 156 -7.14 -12.09 15.68
N VAL A 157 -6.47 -12.38 14.56
CA VAL A 157 -5.18 -11.80 14.20
C VAL A 157 -5.36 -10.73 13.12
N ALA A 158 -6.19 -11.02 12.11
CA ALA A 158 -6.42 -10.10 10.98
C ALA A 158 -6.93 -8.72 11.40
N ILE A 159 -7.94 -8.68 12.27
CA ILE A 159 -8.58 -7.43 12.70
C ILE A 159 -7.59 -6.55 13.47
N PRO A 160 -6.96 -7.00 14.57
CA PRO A 160 -6.05 -6.13 15.32
C PRO A 160 -4.81 -5.75 14.50
N ALA A 161 -4.25 -6.65 13.68
CA ALA A 161 -3.09 -6.35 12.85
C ALA A 161 -3.40 -5.24 11.81
N ALA A 162 -4.51 -5.38 11.07
CA ALA A 162 -4.91 -4.39 10.09
C ALA A 162 -5.32 -3.06 10.73
N LEU A 163 -6.01 -3.10 11.87
CA LEU A 163 -6.40 -1.89 12.60
C LEU A 163 -5.17 -1.13 13.11
N PHE A 164 -4.20 -1.84 13.69
CA PHE A 164 -2.94 -1.25 14.14
C PHE A 164 -2.21 -0.56 12.99
N LEU A 165 -2.12 -1.23 11.83
CA LEU A 165 -1.47 -0.66 10.65
C LEU A 165 -2.25 0.51 10.02
N ALA A 166 -3.58 0.48 10.10
CA ALA A 166 -4.44 1.53 9.56
C ALA A 166 -4.19 2.89 10.23
N VAL A 167 -3.89 2.89 11.53
CA VAL A 167 -3.71 4.09 12.37
C VAL A 167 -2.26 4.33 12.82
N SER A 168 -1.32 3.45 12.42
CA SER A 168 0.10 3.61 12.75
C SER A 168 0.66 4.91 12.19
N GLY A 169 1.14 5.80 13.07
CA GLY A 169 1.68 7.11 12.68
C GLY A 169 2.81 7.02 11.67
N GLN A 170 3.72 6.06 11.85
CA GLN A 170 4.82 5.84 10.90
C GLN A 170 4.30 5.45 9.52
N HIS A 171 3.35 4.51 9.46
CA HIS A 171 2.77 4.08 8.19
C HIS A 171 1.97 5.21 7.53
N LEU A 172 1.35 6.09 8.32
CA LEU A 172 0.65 7.27 7.80
C LEU A 172 1.60 8.29 7.18
N VAL A 173 2.76 8.58 7.80
CA VAL A 173 3.75 9.51 7.23
C VAL A 173 4.21 9.00 5.86
N TYR A 174 4.65 7.74 5.77
CA TYR A 174 5.12 7.18 4.50
C TYR A 174 4.04 7.08 3.44
N SER A 175 2.78 6.82 3.82
CA SER A 175 1.68 6.71 2.85
C SER A 175 0.96 8.03 2.58
N ARG A 176 1.43 9.16 3.10
CA ARG A 176 0.88 10.49 2.79
C ARG A 176 1.88 11.42 2.13
N GLU A 177 3.12 10.99 2.02
CA GLU A 177 4.17 11.67 1.27
C GLU A 177 4.52 10.83 0.05
N PRO A 178 5.00 11.44 -1.05
CA PRO A 178 5.42 10.72 -2.26
C PRO A 178 6.77 10.06 -2.02
N LEU A 179 6.85 9.16 -1.04
CA LEU A 179 8.06 8.50 -0.61
C LEU A 179 8.16 7.11 -1.25
N VAL A 180 9.36 6.77 -1.71
CA VAL A 180 9.67 5.51 -2.39
C VAL A 180 9.46 4.29 -1.50
N GLU A 181 9.41 4.45 -0.18
CA GLU A 181 9.14 3.37 0.78
C GLU A 181 7.69 2.87 0.70
N ALA A 182 6.75 3.69 0.24
CA ALA A 182 5.34 3.33 0.22
C ALA A 182 4.98 2.35 -0.90
N ASP A 183 5.61 2.49 -2.06
CA ASP A 183 5.21 1.80 -3.30
C ASP A 183 6.41 1.37 -4.16
N GLY A 184 7.62 1.43 -3.59
CA GLY A 184 8.86 1.12 -4.26
C GLY A 184 8.98 -0.35 -4.68
N LEU A 185 8.50 -0.63 -5.89
CA LEU A 185 8.74 -1.83 -6.67
C LEU A 185 10.09 -1.76 -7.40
#